data_AF-A0A941IGY3-F1
#
_entry.id   AF-A0A941IGY3-F1
#
_cell.length_a   1.000
_cell.length_b   1.000
_cell.length_c   1.000
_cell.angle_alpha   90.00
_cell.angle_beta   90.00
_cell.angle_gamma   90.00
#
_symmetry.space_group_name_H-M   'P 1'
#
loop_
_entity.id
_entity.type
_entity.pdbx_description
1 polymer ?
#
loop_
_entity_poly.entity_id
_entity_poly.type
_entity_poly.pdbx_seq_one_letter_code
_entity_poly.pdbx_strand_id
1 'polypeptide(L)'
;MAAGALRQVAAHRVRAVIARVPDPQLRAAFLRTGLSLRGNEAALEAARALHAVITQDPTLLEHDQRHRLINLAIAFACTIPEVSRAAEESHVTLDAVPALASDWIGGLAIDQLRDGHVDRLAVSDPMRFATVLDRLITKELAWALSALLHLLEHACAQPLTPVLEALPAMAKYGVDSPAACFASAIGVRDRGDAIGLGELCPIEASTSFRAFLYWVGTDAPWNTSGLSPDTLARLAGHAATLAAPRALLAFVAGRIRTISVPLVPKRGYGDLPLILSNGDPLHLRRDHSRSDTSDAIAVTNYSRRTVGYLDPAYARPSRRPHTAPAFTTAGRESSSARSLRVQPARYGDAARAIRAQAS
;
A
#
# COMPACT_ATOMS: atom_id res chain seq x y z
N MET A 1 -23.40 6.58 23.81
CA MET A 1 -24.06 5.25 23.89
C MET A 1 -23.45 4.20 22.97
N ALA A 2 -23.13 4.49 21.70
CA ALA A 2 -22.55 3.52 20.74
C ALA A 2 -21.21 2.85 21.17
N ALA A 3 -20.33 3.57 21.88
CA ALA A 3 -19.05 3.03 22.33
C ALA A 3 -19.18 1.89 23.37
N GLY A 4 -20.27 1.86 24.16
CA GLY A 4 -20.52 0.80 25.14
C GLY A 4 -20.92 -0.52 24.49
N ALA A 5 -21.79 -0.46 23.48
CA ALA A 5 -22.23 -1.62 22.72
C ALA A 5 -21.07 -2.27 21.94
N LEU A 6 -20.23 -1.47 21.29
CA LEU A 6 -19.04 -1.97 20.57
C LEU A 6 -18.06 -2.69 21.50
N ARG A 7 -17.84 -2.16 22.71
CA ARG A 7 -16.99 -2.82 23.72
C ARG A 7 -17.58 -4.15 24.18
N GLN A 8 -18.89 -4.24 24.37
CA GLN A 8 -19.55 -5.48 24.76
C GLN A 8 -19.46 -6.55 23.66
N VAL A 9 -19.69 -6.17 22.40
CA VAL A 9 -19.55 -7.07 21.24
C VAL A 9 -18.11 -7.56 21.11
N ALA A 10 -17.13 -6.66 21.21
CA ALA A 10 -15.71 -7.02 21.15
C ALA A 10 -15.31 -7.95 22.30
N ALA A 11 -15.73 -7.66 23.54
CA ALA A 11 -15.44 -8.49 24.70
C ALA A 11 -16.10 -9.88 24.61
N HIS A 12 -17.33 -9.95 24.10
CA HIS A 12 -18.01 -11.23 23.86
C HIS A 12 -17.25 -12.08 22.83
N ARG A 13 -16.86 -11.47 21.71
CA ARG A 13 -16.05 -12.14 20.67
C ARG A 13 -14.72 -12.65 21.21
N VAL A 14 -13.97 -11.82 21.95
CA VAL A 14 -12.67 -12.22 22.52
C VAL A 14 -12.84 -13.42 23.46
N ARG A 15 -13.87 -13.42 24.31
CA ARG A 15 -14.16 -14.56 25.20
C ARG A 15 -14.51 -15.82 24.43
N ALA A 16 -15.35 -15.71 23.38
CA ALA A 16 -15.71 -16.86 22.55
C ALA A 16 -14.49 -17.47 21.85
N VAL A 17 -13.59 -16.62 21.32
CA VAL A 17 -12.32 -17.06 20.70
C VAL A 17 -11.41 -17.72 21.74
N ILE A 18 -11.23 -17.12 22.92
CA ILE A 18 -10.41 -17.70 24.00
C ILE A 18 -10.92 -19.08 24.44
N ALA A 19 -12.24 -19.24 24.56
CA ALA A 19 -12.84 -20.48 25.01
C ALA A 19 -12.70 -21.62 23.99
N ARG A 20 -12.67 -21.29 22.69
CA ARG A 20 -12.74 -22.28 21.60
C ARG A 20 -11.41 -22.54 20.91
N VAL A 21 -10.46 -21.61 20.97
CA VAL A 21 -9.16 -21.70 20.30
C VAL A 21 -8.04 -21.74 21.35
N PRO A 22 -7.43 -22.92 21.61
CA PRO A 22 -6.38 -23.05 22.62
C PRO A 22 -5.10 -22.28 22.28
N ASP A 23 -4.72 -22.28 21.00
CA ASP A 23 -3.46 -21.67 20.53
C ASP A 23 -3.49 -20.12 20.61
N PRO A 24 -2.60 -19.48 21.39
CA PRO A 24 -2.44 -18.03 21.45
C PRO A 24 -2.21 -17.35 20.10
N GLN A 25 -1.42 -17.96 19.20
CA GLN A 25 -1.08 -17.34 17.92
C GLN A 25 -2.28 -17.35 16.97
N LEU A 26 -2.97 -18.50 16.87
CA LEU A 26 -4.21 -18.62 16.12
C LEU A 26 -5.32 -17.70 16.66
N ARG A 27 -5.42 -17.51 17.99
CA ARG A 27 -6.34 -16.53 18.59
C ARG A 27 -6.07 -15.11 18.08
N ALA A 28 -4.79 -14.70 18.04
CA ALA A 28 -4.41 -13.39 17.54
C ALA A 28 -4.78 -13.23 16.05
N ALA A 29 -4.57 -14.27 15.24
CA ALA A 29 -4.99 -14.28 13.84
C ALA A 29 -6.53 -14.13 13.70
N PHE A 30 -7.32 -14.93 14.44
CA PHE A 30 -8.80 -14.87 14.42
C PHE A 30 -9.36 -13.51 14.81
N LEU A 31 -8.69 -12.79 15.71
CA LEU A 31 -9.09 -11.45 16.13
C LEU A 31 -8.77 -10.38 15.08
N ARG A 32 -7.74 -10.59 14.24
CA ARG A 32 -7.35 -9.66 13.17
C ARG A 32 -8.25 -9.74 11.95
N THR A 33 -8.83 -10.91 11.64
CA THR A 33 -9.65 -11.09 10.44
C THR A 33 -10.93 -10.28 10.46
N GLY A 34 -11.50 -10.00 11.64
CA GLY A 34 -12.82 -9.37 11.73
C GLY A 34 -14.00 -10.33 11.49
N LEU A 35 -13.80 -11.55 11.00
CA LEU A 35 -14.87 -12.52 10.72
C LEU A 35 -15.59 -12.99 12.00
N SER A 36 -16.75 -13.63 11.84
CA SER A 36 -17.40 -14.40 12.91
C SER A 36 -16.51 -15.57 13.36
N LEU A 37 -16.82 -16.20 14.51
CA LEU A 37 -16.06 -17.37 14.95
C LEU A 37 -16.16 -18.53 13.95
N ARG A 38 -17.37 -18.81 13.46
CA ARG A 38 -17.62 -19.82 12.42
C ARG A 38 -16.93 -19.44 11.11
N GLY A 39 -16.92 -18.16 10.75
CA GLY A 39 -16.18 -17.63 9.60
C GLY A 39 -14.68 -17.88 9.69
N ASN A 40 -14.08 -17.66 10.86
CA ASN A 40 -12.67 -17.95 11.09
C ASN A 40 -12.35 -19.44 11.03
N GLU A 41 -13.22 -20.30 11.57
CA GLU A 41 -13.05 -21.75 11.49
C GLU A 41 -13.08 -22.22 10.03
N ALA A 42 -14.08 -21.79 9.26
CA ALA A 42 -14.18 -22.09 7.83
C ALA A 42 -12.99 -21.53 7.03
N ALA A 43 -12.56 -20.30 7.33
CA ALA A 43 -11.40 -19.69 6.67
C ALA A 43 -10.09 -20.42 6.97
N LEU A 44 -9.93 -20.98 8.19
CA LEU A 44 -8.77 -21.80 8.55
C LEU A 44 -8.79 -23.15 7.82
N GLU A 45 -9.95 -23.79 7.70
CA GLU A 45 -10.11 -25.01 6.91
C GLU A 45 -9.82 -24.76 5.43
N ALA A 46 -10.36 -23.68 4.87
CA ALA A 46 -10.11 -23.23 3.51
C ALA A 46 -8.62 -22.93 3.26
N ALA A 47 -7.96 -22.26 4.20
CA ALA A 47 -6.52 -21.99 4.14
C ALA A 47 -5.69 -23.29 4.15
N ARG A 48 -6.04 -24.26 5.01
CA ARG A 48 -5.37 -25.57 5.05
C ARG A 48 -5.58 -26.36 3.75
N ALA A 49 -6.79 -26.32 3.20
CA ALA A 49 -7.10 -26.98 1.94
C ALA A 49 -6.32 -26.35 0.77
N LEU A 50 -6.27 -25.02 0.68
CA LEU A 50 -5.47 -24.33 -0.31
C LEU A 50 -3.97 -24.66 -0.16
N HIS A 51 -3.45 -24.67 1.08
CA HIS A 51 -2.07 -25.05 1.34
C HIS A 51 -1.78 -26.49 0.88
N ALA A 52 -2.69 -27.43 1.15
CA ALA A 52 -2.53 -28.81 0.71
C ALA A 52 -2.48 -28.93 -0.82
N VAL A 53 -3.32 -28.18 -1.53
CA VAL A 53 -3.32 -28.13 -3.00
C VAL A 53 -2.00 -27.55 -3.53
N ILE A 54 -1.52 -26.43 -2.97
CA ILE A 54 -0.22 -25.84 -3.36
C ILE A 54 0.95 -26.78 -3.06
N THR A 55 0.89 -27.51 -1.95
CA THR A 55 1.93 -28.48 -1.58
C THR A 55 1.95 -29.68 -2.53
N GLN A 56 0.78 -30.13 -2.99
CA GLN A 56 0.65 -31.22 -3.95
C GLN A 56 1.05 -30.81 -5.37
N ASP A 57 0.77 -29.55 -5.74
CA ASP A 57 1.10 -28.98 -7.06
C ASP A 57 1.83 -27.63 -6.89
N PRO A 58 3.15 -27.64 -6.61
CA PRO A 58 3.93 -26.41 -6.43
C PRO A 58 3.98 -25.52 -7.68
N THR A 59 3.70 -26.08 -8.86
CA THR A 59 3.67 -25.32 -10.12
C THR A 59 2.58 -24.25 -10.12
N LEU A 60 1.58 -24.36 -9.24
CA LEU A 60 0.56 -23.32 -9.03
C LEU A 60 1.15 -21.96 -8.61
N LEU A 61 2.37 -21.93 -8.07
CA LEU A 61 3.06 -20.69 -7.71
C LEU A 61 3.80 -20.05 -8.89
N GLU A 62 3.89 -20.74 -10.03
CA GLU A 62 4.50 -20.24 -11.25
C GLU A 62 3.60 -19.20 -11.95
N HIS A 63 4.21 -18.35 -12.77
CA HIS A 63 3.54 -17.18 -13.35
C HIS A 63 2.42 -17.56 -14.33
N ASP A 64 2.59 -18.63 -15.09
CA ASP A 64 1.61 -19.15 -16.05
C ASP A 64 0.37 -19.77 -15.36
N GLN A 65 0.54 -20.34 -14.17
CA GLN A 65 -0.54 -20.94 -13.38
C GLN A 65 -1.30 -19.92 -12.51
N ARG A 66 -0.94 -18.65 -12.59
CA ARG A 66 -1.49 -17.57 -11.77
C ARG A 66 -3.02 -17.53 -11.74
N HIS A 67 -3.67 -17.61 -12.90
CA HIS A 67 -5.13 -17.55 -12.98
C HIS A 67 -5.79 -18.74 -12.27
N ARG A 68 -5.17 -19.93 -12.37
CA ARG A 68 -5.63 -21.14 -11.69
C ARG A 68 -5.52 -20.99 -10.17
N LEU A 69 -4.42 -20.45 -9.68
CA LEU A 69 -4.23 -20.17 -8.24
C LEU A 69 -5.26 -19.15 -7.71
N ILE A 70 -5.48 -18.06 -8.44
CA ILE A 70 -6.49 -17.04 -8.10
C ILE A 70 -7.89 -17.67 -8.01
N ASN A 71 -8.28 -18.46 -9.02
CA ASN A 71 -9.60 -19.09 -9.05
C ASN A 71 -9.79 -20.11 -7.91
N LEU A 72 -8.75 -20.86 -7.56
CA LEU A 72 -8.78 -21.75 -6.40
C LEU A 72 -8.98 -20.98 -5.10
N ALA A 73 -8.21 -19.91 -4.88
CA ALA A 73 -8.34 -19.08 -3.69
C ALA A 73 -9.74 -18.44 -3.57
N ILE A 74 -10.31 -17.98 -4.68
CA ILE A 74 -11.69 -17.46 -4.74
C ILE A 74 -12.70 -18.56 -4.38
N ALA A 75 -12.56 -19.75 -4.96
CA ALA A 75 -13.46 -20.88 -4.67
C ALA A 75 -13.41 -21.26 -3.19
N PHE A 76 -12.21 -21.33 -2.60
CA PHE A 76 -12.04 -21.58 -1.17
C PHE A 76 -12.62 -20.43 -0.31
N ALA A 77 -12.46 -19.18 -0.71
CA ALA A 77 -13.05 -18.06 0.02
C ALA A 77 -14.59 -18.07 -0.02
N CYS A 78 -15.20 -18.60 -1.08
CA CYS A 78 -16.66 -18.73 -1.19
C CYS A 78 -17.27 -19.75 -0.21
N THR A 79 -16.46 -20.61 0.43
CA THR A 79 -16.95 -21.53 1.49
C THR A 79 -17.11 -20.84 2.85
N ILE A 80 -16.62 -19.60 2.97
CA ILE A 80 -16.70 -18.82 4.21
C ILE A 80 -18.12 -18.28 4.39
N PRO A 81 -18.79 -18.53 5.54
CA PRO A 81 -20.19 -18.17 5.80
C PRO A 81 -20.59 -16.73 5.48
N GLU A 82 -19.69 -15.77 5.67
CA GLU A 82 -19.91 -14.36 5.37
C GLU A 82 -20.22 -14.13 3.88
N VAL A 83 -19.55 -14.84 2.97
CA VAL A 83 -19.79 -14.76 1.53
C VAL A 83 -21.13 -15.39 1.17
N SER A 84 -21.43 -16.58 1.72
CA SER A 84 -22.71 -17.27 1.49
C SER A 84 -23.88 -16.41 1.96
N ARG A 85 -23.79 -15.82 3.16
CA ARG A 85 -24.79 -14.90 3.71
C ARG A 85 -24.97 -13.67 2.82
N ALA A 86 -23.89 -13.09 2.31
CA ALA A 86 -23.97 -11.95 1.41
C ALA A 86 -24.63 -12.29 0.07
N ALA A 87 -24.38 -13.49 -0.46
CA ALA A 87 -25.02 -14.01 -1.66
C ALA A 87 -26.53 -14.21 -1.44
N GLU A 88 -26.91 -14.84 -0.32
CA GLU A 88 -28.32 -15.02 0.10
C GLU A 88 -29.04 -13.66 0.26
N GLU A 89 -28.45 -12.73 0.99
CA GLU A 89 -28.98 -11.37 1.20
C GLU A 89 -29.08 -10.54 -0.10
N SER A 90 -28.37 -10.97 -1.15
CA SER A 90 -28.37 -10.36 -2.48
C SER A 90 -29.24 -11.12 -3.49
N HIS A 91 -29.84 -12.24 -3.08
CA HIS A 91 -30.58 -13.19 -3.94
C HIS A 91 -29.75 -13.71 -5.13
N VAL A 92 -28.48 -14.02 -4.88
CA VAL A 92 -27.54 -14.57 -5.86
C VAL A 92 -27.15 -15.99 -5.48
N THR A 93 -27.11 -16.89 -6.46
CA THR A 93 -26.61 -18.25 -6.27
C THR A 93 -25.10 -18.24 -6.01
N LEU A 94 -24.66 -18.87 -4.93
CA LEU A 94 -23.25 -18.90 -4.52
C LEU A 94 -22.33 -19.47 -5.62
N ASP A 95 -22.80 -20.45 -6.40
CA ASP A 95 -22.03 -21.07 -7.48
C ASP A 95 -21.67 -20.09 -8.62
N ALA A 96 -22.39 -18.97 -8.76
CA ALA A 96 -22.08 -17.95 -9.75
C ALA A 96 -20.94 -17.01 -9.29
N VAL A 97 -20.67 -16.94 -7.99
CA VAL A 97 -19.73 -15.98 -7.39
C VAL A 97 -18.29 -16.16 -7.88
N PRO A 98 -17.73 -17.39 -7.95
CA PRO A 98 -16.35 -17.56 -8.42
C PRO A 98 -16.12 -17.06 -9.84
N ALA A 99 -17.04 -17.35 -10.76
CA ALA A 99 -16.92 -16.92 -12.15
C ALA A 99 -17.04 -15.39 -12.27
N LEU A 100 -18.03 -14.79 -11.59
CA LEU A 100 -18.19 -13.34 -11.55
C LEU A 100 -16.95 -12.63 -10.98
N ALA A 101 -16.39 -13.16 -9.89
CA ALA A 101 -15.21 -12.61 -9.26
C ALA A 101 -13.96 -12.73 -10.15
N SER A 102 -13.79 -13.86 -10.84
CA SER A 102 -12.69 -14.09 -11.79
C SER A 102 -12.73 -13.07 -12.92
N ASP A 103 -13.89 -12.88 -13.54
CA ASP A 103 -14.07 -11.93 -14.64
C ASP A 103 -13.93 -10.47 -14.18
N TRP A 104 -14.42 -10.15 -12.97
CA TRP A 104 -14.24 -8.84 -12.36
C TRP A 104 -12.77 -8.52 -12.11
N ILE A 105 -12.01 -9.46 -11.55
CA ILE A 105 -10.57 -9.34 -11.35
C ILE A 105 -9.84 -9.23 -12.69
N GLY A 106 -10.27 -10.00 -13.69
CA GLY A 106 -9.76 -9.94 -15.06
C GLY A 106 -10.04 -8.63 -15.80
N GLY A 107 -10.70 -7.66 -15.16
CA GLY A 107 -10.85 -6.31 -15.69
C GLY A 107 -12.02 -6.12 -16.65
N LEU A 108 -12.95 -7.08 -16.78
CA LEU A 108 -14.13 -6.93 -17.64
C LEU A 108 -15.03 -5.78 -17.18
N ALA A 109 -15.47 -4.93 -18.11
CA ALA A 109 -16.32 -3.77 -17.83
C ALA A 109 -17.64 -4.16 -17.13
N ILE A 110 -18.21 -3.27 -16.33
CA ILE A 110 -19.44 -3.57 -15.57
C ILE A 110 -20.57 -4.02 -16.50
N ASP A 111 -20.74 -3.37 -17.66
CA ASP A 111 -21.75 -3.78 -18.65
C ASP A 111 -21.46 -5.17 -19.23
N GLN A 112 -20.18 -5.49 -19.53
CA GLN A 112 -19.79 -6.82 -20.01
C GLN A 112 -20.04 -7.90 -18.96
N LEU A 113 -19.75 -7.61 -17.68
CA LEU A 113 -20.02 -8.51 -16.56
C LEU A 113 -21.52 -8.74 -16.37
N ARG A 114 -22.31 -7.67 -16.45
CA ARG A 114 -23.77 -7.78 -16.36
C ARG A 114 -24.30 -8.65 -17.48
N ASP A 115 -23.94 -8.36 -18.72
CA ASP A 115 -24.45 -9.06 -19.89
C ASP A 115 -23.99 -10.53 -19.90
N GLY A 116 -22.76 -10.82 -19.45
CA GLY A 116 -22.21 -12.19 -19.36
C GLY A 116 -22.74 -13.04 -18.20
N HIS A 117 -23.24 -12.41 -17.12
CA HIS A 117 -23.69 -13.11 -15.91
C HIS A 117 -25.18 -12.93 -15.59
N VAL A 118 -25.95 -12.21 -16.42
CA VAL A 118 -27.37 -11.88 -16.17
C VAL A 118 -28.22 -13.12 -15.89
N ASP A 119 -28.02 -14.20 -16.65
CA ASP A 119 -28.81 -15.43 -16.52
C ASP A 119 -28.51 -16.17 -15.20
N ARG A 120 -27.25 -16.12 -14.75
CA ARG A 120 -26.80 -16.81 -13.54
C ARG A 120 -27.15 -16.04 -12.27
N LEU A 121 -27.18 -14.72 -12.35
CA LEU A 121 -27.45 -13.84 -11.21
C LEU A 121 -28.92 -13.43 -11.12
N ALA A 122 -29.69 -13.56 -12.20
CA ALA A 122 -31.07 -13.06 -12.33
C ALA A 122 -31.21 -11.56 -11.98
N VAL A 123 -30.18 -10.77 -12.27
CA VAL A 123 -30.14 -9.32 -12.03
C VAL A 123 -29.92 -8.58 -13.35
N SER A 124 -31.00 -8.17 -14.00
CA SER A 124 -30.96 -7.39 -15.24
C SER A 124 -30.83 -5.89 -15.02
N ASP A 125 -31.30 -5.37 -13.88
CA ASP A 125 -31.19 -3.95 -13.55
C ASP A 125 -29.72 -3.54 -13.30
N PRO A 126 -29.17 -2.56 -14.05
CA PRO A 126 -27.78 -2.14 -13.92
C PRO A 126 -27.41 -1.65 -12.52
N MET A 127 -28.32 -0.93 -11.84
CA MET A 127 -28.04 -0.34 -10.53
C MET A 127 -28.00 -1.43 -9.44
N ARG A 128 -28.96 -2.37 -9.51
CA ARG A 128 -28.96 -3.56 -8.65
C ARG A 128 -27.72 -4.41 -8.90
N PHE A 129 -27.33 -4.63 -10.16
CA PHE A 129 -26.11 -5.38 -10.49
C PHE A 129 -24.86 -4.76 -9.87
N ALA A 130 -24.69 -3.44 -10.02
CA ALA A 130 -23.56 -2.72 -9.42
C ALA A 130 -23.56 -2.83 -7.89
N THR A 131 -24.74 -2.78 -7.25
CA THR A 131 -24.88 -2.96 -5.79
C THR A 131 -24.50 -4.37 -5.34
N VAL A 132 -24.91 -5.39 -6.09
CA VAL A 132 -24.54 -6.79 -5.84
C VAL A 132 -23.03 -6.96 -5.98
N LEU A 133 -22.44 -6.46 -7.05
CA LEU A 133 -21.01 -6.52 -7.30
C LEU A 133 -20.22 -5.86 -6.17
N ASP A 134 -20.59 -4.63 -5.77
CA ASP A 134 -19.95 -3.90 -4.68
C ASP A 134 -20.05 -4.68 -3.35
N ARG A 135 -21.25 -5.12 -2.97
CA ARG A 135 -21.46 -5.83 -1.69
C ARG A 135 -20.76 -7.19 -1.67
N LEU A 136 -21.01 -8.02 -2.69
CA LEU A 136 -20.62 -9.42 -2.66
C LEU A 136 -19.15 -9.60 -3.01
N ILE A 137 -18.68 -8.95 -4.08
CA ILE A 137 -17.31 -9.13 -4.58
C ILE A 137 -16.35 -8.15 -3.89
N THR A 138 -16.63 -6.84 -3.99
CA THR A 138 -15.62 -5.85 -3.56
C THR A 138 -15.50 -5.71 -2.03
N LYS A 139 -16.54 -6.10 -1.28
CA LYS A 139 -16.56 -6.07 0.18
C LYS A 139 -16.41 -7.46 0.79
N GLU A 140 -17.42 -8.31 0.67
CA GLU A 140 -17.50 -9.55 1.45
C GLU A 140 -16.49 -10.60 0.96
N LEU A 141 -16.38 -10.83 -0.35
CA LEU A 141 -15.37 -11.75 -0.90
C LEU A 141 -13.95 -11.21 -0.69
N ALA A 142 -13.70 -9.92 -0.94
CA ALA A 142 -12.39 -9.31 -0.68
C ALA A 142 -11.98 -9.46 0.79
N TRP A 143 -12.93 -9.31 1.72
CA TRP A 143 -12.71 -9.51 3.14
C TRP A 143 -12.44 -10.98 3.50
N ALA A 144 -13.22 -11.91 2.96
CA ALA A 144 -13.05 -13.34 3.14
C ALA A 144 -11.69 -13.83 2.60
N LEU A 145 -11.27 -13.33 1.42
CA LEU A 145 -9.94 -13.57 0.84
C LEU A 145 -8.84 -13.07 1.78
N SER A 146 -8.96 -11.85 2.31
CA SER A 146 -7.99 -11.30 3.25
C SER A 146 -7.85 -12.17 4.51
N ALA A 147 -8.96 -12.66 5.05
CA ALA A 147 -8.95 -13.54 6.21
C ALA A 147 -8.34 -14.91 5.92
N LEU A 148 -8.74 -15.53 4.79
CA LEU A 148 -8.19 -16.81 4.32
C LEU A 148 -6.68 -16.72 4.18
N LEU A 149 -6.16 -15.69 3.52
CA LEU A 149 -4.74 -15.53 3.25
C LEU A 149 -3.93 -15.22 4.53
N HIS A 150 -4.49 -14.45 5.47
CA HIS A 150 -3.86 -14.24 6.76
C HIS A 150 -3.72 -15.56 7.57
N LEU A 151 -4.73 -16.43 7.46
CA LEU A 151 -4.70 -17.75 8.10
C LEU A 151 -3.82 -18.75 7.33
N LEU A 152 -3.67 -18.58 6.01
CA LEU A 152 -2.74 -19.33 5.19
C LEU A 152 -1.29 -19.03 5.59
N GLU A 153 -0.91 -17.76 5.74
CA GLU A 153 0.42 -17.37 6.25
C GLU A 153 0.72 -18.03 7.59
N HIS A 154 -0.27 -18.04 8.48
CA HIS A 154 -0.14 -18.67 9.78
C HIS A 154 0.02 -20.21 9.67
N ALA A 155 -0.74 -20.86 8.78
CA ALA A 155 -0.67 -22.30 8.58
C ALA A 155 0.63 -22.75 7.89
N CYS A 156 1.17 -21.96 6.97
CA CYS A 156 2.36 -22.29 6.18
C CYS A 156 3.67 -21.84 6.83
N ALA A 157 3.63 -20.91 7.79
CA ALA A 157 4.80 -20.27 8.39
C ALA A 157 5.79 -19.65 7.36
N GLN A 158 5.27 -19.28 6.19
CA GLN A 158 6.02 -18.68 5.09
C GLN A 158 5.26 -17.45 4.55
N PRO A 159 5.98 -16.43 4.05
CA PRO A 159 5.35 -15.29 3.41
C PRO A 159 4.63 -15.72 2.13
N LEU A 160 3.50 -15.08 1.84
CA LEU A 160 2.77 -15.31 0.60
C LEU A 160 3.54 -14.75 -0.60
N THR A 161 3.23 -15.29 -1.78
CA THR A 161 3.66 -14.65 -3.03
C THR A 161 2.94 -13.30 -3.19
N PRO A 162 3.55 -12.31 -3.88
CA PRO A 162 2.94 -10.99 -4.06
C PRO A 162 1.56 -11.04 -4.73
N VAL A 163 1.32 -12.04 -5.59
CA VAL A 163 0.02 -12.24 -6.22
C VAL A 163 -1.05 -12.60 -5.19
N LEU A 164 -0.76 -13.57 -4.31
CA LEU A 164 -1.69 -13.96 -3.25
C LEU A 164 -1.91 -12.80 -2.27
N GLU A 165 -0.85 -12.12 -1.84
CA GLU A 165 -0.95 -10.97 -0.94
C GLU A 165 -1.87 -9.86 -1.51
N ALA A 166 -1.81 -9.63 -2.82
CA ALA A 166 -2.61 -8.61 -3.50
C ALA A 166 -4.03 -9.07 -3.86
N LEU A 167 -4.37 -10.35 -3.78
CA LEU A 167 -5.66 -10.90 -4.24
C LEU A 167 -6.89 -10.25 -3.58
N PRO A 168 -6.92 -9.92 -2.27
CA PRO A 168 -8.03 -9.17 -1.68
C PRO A 168 -8.22 -7.79 -2.33
N ALA A 169 -7.11 -7.12 -2.67
CA ALA A 169 -7.15 -5.84 -3.36
C ALA A 169 -7.57 -5.99 -4.82
N MET A 170 -7.18 -7.08 -5.50
CA MET A 170 -7.62 -7.41 -6.85
C MET A 170 -9.15 -7.57 -6.88
N ALA A 171 -9.72 -8.33 -5.93
CA ALA A 171 -11.16 -8.48 -5.79
C ALA A 171 -11.86 -7.15 -5.45
N LYS A 172 -11.24 -6.31 -4.61
CA LYS A 172 -11.79 -4.99 -4.26
C LYS A 172 -11.81 -4.02 -5.43
N TYR A 173 -10.75 -3.96 -6.22
CA TYR A 173 -10.58 -2.95 -7.27
C TYR A 173 -10.94 -3.45 -8.68
N GLY A 174 -11.11 -4.76 -8.87
CA GLY A 174 -11.43 -5.36 -10.17
C GLY A 174 -10.25 -5.32 -11.14
N VAL A 175 -9.05 -5.52 -10.62
CA VAL A 175 -7.82 -5.46 -11.40
C VAL A 175 -6.98 -6.69 -11.15
N ASP A 176 -6.19 -7.09 -12.14
CA ASP A 176 -5.56 -8.38 -12.20
C ASP A 176 -4.07 -8.33 -11.86
N SER A 177 -3.54 -7.26 -11.26
CA SER A 177 -2.12 -7.16 -10.93
C SER A 177 -1.87 -6.38 -9.64
N PRO A 178 -0.81 -6.72 -8.86
CA PRO A 178 -0.45 -5.95 -7.66
C PRO A 178 -0.21 -4.46 -7.98
N ALA A 179 0.43 -4.16 -9.10
CA ALA A 179 0.69 -2.79 -9.53
C ALA A 179 -0.61 -2.01 -9.82
N ALA A 180 -1.59 -2.62 -10.48
CA ALA A 180 -2.90 -2.00 -10.70
C ALA A 180 -3.67 -1.79 -9.37
N CYS A 181 -3.53 -2.72 -8.41
CA CYS A 181 -4.06 -2.53 -7.06
C CYS A 181 -3.44 -1.31 -6.37
N PHE A 182 -2.11 -1.14 -6.50
CA PHE A 182 -1.42 0.02 -5.93
C PHE A 182 -1.84 1.33 -6.59
N ALA A 183 -2.01 1.34 -7.92
CA ALA A 183 -2.54 2.48 -8.67
C ALA A 183 -3.93 2.89 -8.14
N SER A 184 -4.82 1.92 -8.00
CA SER A 184 -6.17 2.13 -7.46
C SER A 184 -6.12 2.68 -6.03
N ALA A 185 -5.23 2.13 -5.19
CA ALA A 185 -5.05 2.55 -3.79
C ALA A 185 -4.54 3.99 -3.64
N ILE A 186 -3.78 4.52 -4.60
CA ILE A 186 -3.33 5.93 -4.59
C ILE A 186 -4.31 6.90 -5.26
N GLY A 187 -5.47 6.40 -5.72
CA GLY A 187 -6.59 7.22 -6.18
C GLY A 187 -6.80 7.26 -7.69
N VAL A 188 -6.23 6.32 -8.46
CA VAL A 188 -6.70 6.09 -9.83
C VAL A 188 -8.13 5.54 -9.75
N ARG A 189 -9.10 6.31 -10.24
CA ARG A 189 -10.53 5.98 -10.13
C ARG A 189 -11.03 5.17 -11.32
N ASP A 190 -10.48 5.42 -12.50
CA ASP A 190 -10.79 4.64 -13.67
C ASP A 190 -10.01 3.33 -13.63
N ARG A 191 -10.72 2.21 -13.82
CA ARG A 191 -10.13 0.89 -13.68
C ARG A 191 -9.23 0.53 -14.87
N GLY A 192 -9.57 1.02 -16.07
CA GLY A 192 -8.73 0.85 -17.26
C GLY A 192 -7.40 1.58 -17.09
N ASP A 193 -7.43 2.81 -16.59
CA ASP A 193 -6.22 3.59 -16.24
C ASP A 193 -5.35 2.85 -15.22
N ALA A 194 -5.96 2.21 -14.22
CA ALA A 194 -5.22 1.46 -13.21
C ALA A 194 -4.55 0.20 -13.78
N ILE A 195 -5.25 -0.52 -14.66
CA ILE A 195 -4.71 -1.68 -15.39
C ILE A 195 -3.55 -1.25 -16.29
N GLY A 196 -3.74 -0.21 -17.12
CA GLY A 196 -2.70 0.29 -18.01
C GLY A 196 -1.47 0.79 -17.26
N LEU A 197 -1.64 1.45 -16.11
CA LEU A 197 -0.50 1.82 -15.26
C LEU A 197 0.19 0.60 -14.65
N GLY A 198 -0.58 -0.45 -14.33
CA GLY A 198 -0.07 -1.73 -13.86
C GLY A 198 0.81 -2.44 -14.90
N GLU A 199 0.39 -2.45 -16.17
CA GLU A 199 1.13 -3.03 -17.30
C GLU A 199 2.45 -2.30 -17.59
N LEU A 200 2.46 -0.97 -17.41
CA LEU A 200 3.66 -0.15 -17.57
C LEU A 200 4.64 -0.24 -16.39
N CYS A 201 4.20 -0.78 -15.26
CA CYS A 201 4.99 -0.87 -14.05
C CYS A 201 6.09 -1.94 -14.20
N PRO A 202 7.38 -1.58 -14.01
CA PRO A 202 8.47 -2.55 -14.01
C PRO A 202 8.23 -3.65 -12.97
N ILE A 203 8.67 -4.88 -13.27
CA ILE A 203 8.48 -6.03 -12.39
C ILE A 203 9.01 -5.72 -10.99
N GLU A 204 10.18 -5.10 -10.88
CA GLU A 204 10.79 -4.75 -9.59
C GLU A 204 9.93 -3.77 -8.79
N ALA A 205 9.28 -2.82 -9.47
CA ALA A 205 8.38 -1.84 -8.85
C ALA A 205 7.02 -2.46 -8.45
N SER A 206 6.60 -3.53 -9.12
CA SER A 206 5.37 -4.26 -8.80
C SER A 206 5.46 -5.13 -7.54
N THR A 207 6.67 -5.38 -7.03
CA THR A 207 6.91 -6.25 -5.86
C THR A 207 6.47 -5.65 -4.53
N SER A 208 6.39 -4.33 -4.42
CA SER A 208 5.98 -3.68 -3.17
C SER A 208 5.35 -2.31 -3.41
N PHE A 209 4.40 -1.95 -2.56
CA PHE A 209 3.75 -0.64 -2.63
C PHE A 209 4.75 0.52 -2.58
N ARG A 210 5.81 0.40 -1.77
CA ARG A 210 6.86 1.43 -1.67
C ARG A 210 7.67 1.57 -2.96
N ALA A 211 8.04 0.46 -3.60
CA ALA A 211 8.75 0.48 -4.87
C ALA A 211 7.86 1.09 -5.98
N PHE A 212 6.58 0.74 -5.99
CA PHE A 212 5.58 1.35 -6.87
C PHE A 212 5.48 2.87 -6.67
N LEU A 213 5.36 3.35 -5.41
CA LEU A 213 5.31 4.79 -5.11
C LEU A 213 6.56 5.54 -5.59
N TYR A 214 7.73 4.91 -5.46
CA TYR A 214 8.97 5.49 -5.95
C TYR A 214 8.97 5.61 -7.48
N TRP A 215 8.58 4.53 -8.18
CA TRP A 215 8.47 4.48 -9.63
C TRP A 215 7.46 5.51 -10.17
N VAL A 216 6.24 5.56 -9.63
CA VAL A 216 5.24 6.58 -9.98
C VAL A 216 5.82 7.98 -9.75
N GLY A 217 6.59 8.19 -8.69
CA GLY A 217 7.23 9.48 -8.43
C GLY A 217 8.42 9.83 -9.34
N THR A 218 8.83 8.96 -10.27
CA THR A 218 9.84 9.28 -11.30
C THR A 218 9.19 9.86 -12.55
N ASP A 219 9.93 10.48 -13.47
CA ASP A 219 9.35 11.04 -14.70
C ASP A 219 8.96 9.96 -15.76
N ALA A 220 9.22 8.68 -15.49
CA ALA A 220 9.10 7.58 -16.46
C ALA A 220 7.66 7.14 -16.86
N PRO A 221 6.66 7.06 -15.96
CA PRO A 221 5.32 6.57 -16.33
C PRO A 221 4.44 7.60 -17.06
N TRP A 222 4.79 8.88 -17.00
CA TRP A 222 3.90 9.97 -17.43
C TRP A 222 3.89 10.21 -18.94
N ASN A 223 4.98 9.84 -19.62
CA ASN A 223 5.15 10.10 -21.06
C ASN A 223 4.54 9.01 -21.96
N THR A 224 4.18 7.85 -21.39
CA THR A 224 3.75 6.65 -22.15
C THR A 224 2.36 6.16 -21.78
N SER A 225 1.74 6.66 -20.71
CA SER A 225 0.54 6.05 -20.13
C SER A 225 -0.79 6.48 -20.75
N GLY A 226 -0.81 7.47 -21.65
CA GLY A 226 -2.05 7.98 -22.25
C GLY A 226 -3.02 8.63 -21.25
N LEU A 227 -2.65 8.69 -19.97
CA LEU A 227 -3.46 9.22 -18.88
C LEU A 227 -3.59 10.75 -18.99
N SER A 228 -4.73 11.28 -18.56
CA SER A 228 -4.94 12.73 -18.55
C SER A 228 -3.93 13.46 -17.63
N PRO A 229 -3.42 14.64 -18.02
CA PRO A 229 -2.47 15.42 -17.21
C PRO A 229 -2.92 15.67 -15.77
N ASP A 230 -4.23 15.86 -15.55
CA ASP A 230 -4.82 16.06 -14.22
C ASP A 230 -4.72 14.81 -13.34
N THR A 231 -4.96 13.63 -13.90
CA THR A 231 -4.78 12.36 -13.20
C THR A 231 -3.30 12.18 -12.85
N LEU A 232 -2.38 12.50 -13.76
CA LEU A 232 -0.94 12.43 -13.50
C LEU A 232 -0.50 13.35 -12.37
N ALA A 233 -0.94 14.62 -12.39
CA ALA A 233 -0.61 15.58 -11.35
C ALA A 233 -1.13 15.15 -9.97
N ARG A 234 -2.35 14.61 -9.90
CA ARG A 234 -2.93 14.05 -8.66
C ARG A 234 -2.14 12.85 -8.16
N LEU A 235 -1.79 11.91 -9.05
CA LEU A 235 -1.03 10.70 -8.70
C LEU A 235 0.36 11.04 -8.21
N ALA A 236 1.09 11.93 -8.91
CA ALA A 236 2.40 12.39 -8.49
C ALA A 236 2.34 13.04 -7.09
N GLY A 237 1.34 13.88 -6.84
CA GLY A 237 1.13 14.53 -5.54
C GLY A 237 0.81 13.53 -4.42
N HIS A 238 -0.08 12.57 -4.67
CA HIS A 238 -0.41 11.52 -3.70
C HIS A 238 0.77 10.59 -3.44
N ALA A 239 1.48 10.15 -4.48
CA ALA A 239 2.63 9.29 -4.35
C ALA A 239 3.75 9.97 -3.57
N ALA A 240 4.03 11.25 -3.85
CA ALA A 240 5.00 12.04 -3.07
C ALA A 240 4.58 12.16 -1.60
N THR A 241 3.29 12.34 -1.31
CA THR A 241 2.77 12.43 0.06
C THR A 241 2.89 11.10 0.80
N LEU A 242 2.54 10.00 0.15
CA LEU A 242 2.57 8.65 0.74
C LEU A 242 4.00 8.11 0.90
N ALA A 243 4.91 8.49 0.02
CA ALA A 243 6.33 8.17 0.12
C ALA A 243 7.06 9.05 1.16
N ALA A 244 6.47 10.18 1.56
CA ALA A 244 7.09 11.10 2.51
C ALA A 244 7.21 10.48 3.90
N PRO A 245 8.39 10.57 4.55
CA PRO A 245 8.57 10.13 5.91
C PRO A 245 7.61 10.84 6.87
N ARG A 246 7.08 10.14 7.87
CA ARG A 246 6.13 10.71 8.86
C ARG A 246 6.63 12.00 9.52
N ALA A 247 7.93 12.08 9.79
CA ALA A 247 8.55 13.27 10.35
C ALA A 247 8.41 14.48 9.40
N LEU A 248 8.61 14.28 8.10
CA LEU A 248 8.42 15.33 7.10
C LEU A 248 6.98 15.80 7.05
N LEU A 249 6.02 14.87 7.06
CA LEU A 249 4.59 15.22 7.09
C LEU A 249 4.21 16.00 8.36
N ALA A 250 4.73 15.59 9.52
CA ALA A 250 4.52 16.30 10.78
C ALA A 250 5.13 17.71 10.76
N PHE A 251 6.29 17.88 10.12
CA PHE A 251 6.94 19.17 9.94
C PHE A 251 6.15 20.10 9.02
N VAL A 252 5.73 19.61 7.85
CA VAL A 252 4.90 20.37 6.90
C VAL A 252 3.56 20.76 7.53
N ALA A 253 2.97 19.89 8.35
CA ALA A 253 1.75 20.18 9.10
C ALA A 253 1.96 21.11 10.32
N GLY A 254 3.18 21.59 10.57
CA GLY A 254 3.50 22.48 11.69
C GLY A 254 3.46 21.81 13.07
N ARG A 255 3.36 20.47 13.14
CA ARG A 255 3.30 19.71 14.41
C ARG A 255 4.67 19.58 15.08
N ILE A 256 5.74 19.65 14.29
CA ILE A 256 7.12 19.70 14.78
C ILE A 256 7.88 20.82 14.06
N ARG A 257 8.87 21.40 14.74
CA ARG A 257 9.63 22.55 14.23
C ARG A 257 10.97 22.20 13.59
N THR A 258 11.44 20.97 13.77
CA THR A 258 12.75 20.51 13.28
C THR A 258 12.65 19.05 12.87
N ILE A 259 13.34 18.68 11.80
CA ILE A 259 13.49 17.30 11.34
C ILE A 259 14.95 16.96 11.08
N SER A 260 15.32 15.72 11.37
CA SER A 260 16.61 15.16 10.96
C SER A 260 16.42 14.45 9.62
N VAL A 261 17.24 14.82 8.63
CA VAL A 261 17.17 14.29 7.27
C VAL A 261 18.53 13.68 6.91
N PRO A 262 18.58 12.42 6.45
CA PRO A 262 19.83 11.84 5.97
C PRO A 262 20.30 12.55 4.70
N LEU A 263 21.61 12.72 4.60
CA LEU A 263 22.28 13.38 3.47
C LEU A 263 22.88 12.29 2.58
N VAL A 264 22.46 12.26 1.31
CA VAL A 264 22.96 11.31 0.31
C VAL A 264 24.18 11.93 -0.35
N PRO A 265 25.33 11.22 -0.38
CA PRO A 265 26.54 11.74 -0.99
C PRO A 265 26.37 11.92 -2.51
N LYS A 266 27.04 12.93 -3.07
CA LYS A 266 27.08 13.16 -4.52
C LYS A 266 27.98 12.09 -5.18
N ARG A 267 27.39 11.16 -5.95
CA ARG A 267 28.17 10.18 -6.74
C ARG A 267 28.99 10.92 -7.82
N GLY A 268 30.25 10.52 -8.01
CA GLY A 268 31.10 10.96 -9.13
C GLY A 268 31.84 12.29 -8.94
N TYR A 269 31.79 12.92 -7.76
CA TYR A 269 32.77 13.95 -7.41
C TYR A 269 33.94 13.28 -6.69
N GLY A 270 35.14 13.41 -7.25
CA GLY A 270 36.36 12.91 -6.63
C GLY A 270 36.53 13.46 -5.20
N ASP A 271 37.07 12.61 -4.33
CA ASP A 271 37.28 12.77 -2.89
C ASP A 271 38.08 14.02 -2.50
N LEU A 272 37.53 15.22 -2.70
CA LEU A 272 37.99 16.38 -1.95
C LEU A 272 37.38 16.28 -0.55
N PRO A 273 38.18 16.16 0.53
CA PRO A 273 37.66 16.07 1.88
C PRO A 273 36.86 17.34 2.16
N LEU A 274 35.54 17.20 2.23
CA LEU A 274 34.70 18.28 2.71
C LEU A 274 34.75 18.20 4.24
N ILE A 275 35.63 18.98 4.85
CA ILE A 275 35.71 19.08 6.31
C ILE A 275 34.47 19.85 6.77
N LEU A 276 33.56 19.14 7.43
CA LEU A 276 32.41 19.70 8.12
C LEU A 276 32.54 19.41 9.60
N SER A 277 32.34 20.43 10.41
CA SER A 277 32.24 20.30 11.86
C SER A 277 30.78 20.14 12.28
N ASN A 278 30.56 19.45 13.40
CA ASN A 278 29.23 19.39 13.99
C ASN A 278 28.76 20.80 14.36
N GLY A 279 27.60 21.20 13.84
CA GLY A 279 27.03 22.52 14.05
C GLY A 279 27.28 23.52 12.91
N ASP A 280 28.04 23.14 11.88
CA ASP A 280 28.24 24.01 10.71
C ASP A 280 26.91 24.30 10.00
N PRO A 281 26.61 25.57 9.70
CA PRO A 281 25.40 25.93 8.97
C PRO A 281 25.51 25.47 7.52
N LEU A 282 24.45 24.80 7.06
CA LEU A 282 24.31 24.36 5.67
C LEU A 282 23.12 25.06 5.03
N HIS A 283 23.20 25.26 3.71
CA HIS A 283 22.16 25.85 2.91
C HIS A 283 21.50 24.79 2.03
N LEU A 284 20.18 24.87 1.89
CA LEU A 284 19.40 24.03 0.99
C LEU A 284 19.12 24.81 -0.29
N ARG A 285 19.41 24.20 -1.44
CA ARG A 285 19.14 24.80 -2.75
C ARG A 285 18.53 23.76 -3.68
N ARG A 286 17.44 24.12 -4.36
CA ARG A 286 16.86 23.25 -5.39
C ARG A 286 17.80 23.17 -6.59
N ASP A 287 18.04 21.96 -7.07
CA ASP A 287 18.94 21.67 -8.18
C ASP A 287 18.15 21.02 -9.32
N HIS A 288 17.64 21.87 -10.22
CA HIS A 288 16.88 21.45 -11.38
C HIS A 288 17.74 20.85 -12.51
N SER A 289 19.07 20.96 -12.40
CA SER A 289 20.00 20.48 -13.43
C SER A 289 20.34 19.00 -13.30
N ARG A 290 19.89 18.35 -12.21
CA ARG A 290 20.20 16.95 -11.94
C ARG A 290 19.36 16.03 -12.82
N SER A 291 20.02 15.22 -13.65
CA SER A 291 19.39 14.39 -14.68
C SER A 291 18.53 13.24 -14.14
N ASP A 292 18.71 12.83 -12.88
CA ASP A 292 17.97 11.72 -12.28
C ASP A 292 16.67 12.18 -11.57
N THR A 293 16.58 13.46 -11.17
CA THR A 293 15.44 14.03 -10.45
C THR A 293 15.41 15.56 -10.57
N SER A 294 14.38 16.13 -11.21
CA SER A 294 14.20 17.59 -11.33
C SER A 294 13.92 18.31 -9.99
N ASP A 295 13.63 17.53 -8.95
CA ASP A 295 13.25 17.97 -7.61
C ASP A 295 14.37 17.81 -6.56
N ALA A 296 15.60 17.50 -6.97
CA ALA A 296 16.71 17.36 -6.04
C ALA A 296 16.94 18.63 -5.22
N ILE A 297 17.22 18.47 -3.92
CA ILE A 297 17.65 19.56 -3.03
C ILE A 297 19.12 19.31 -2.69
N ALA A 298 20.00 20.12 -3.26
CA ALA A 298 21.41 20.14 -2.93
C ALA A 298 21.60 20.78 -1.54
N VAL A 299 22.46 20.16 -0.74
CA VAL A 299 22.95 20.71 0.51
C VAL A 299 24.32 21.31 0.24
N THR A 300 24.45 22.62 0.44
CA THR A 300 25.68 23.36 0.18
C THR A 300 26.25 23.99 1.44
N ASN A 301 27.57 24.04 1.56
CA ASN A 301 28.22 24.82 2.61
C ASN A 301 28.19 26.33 2.30
N TYR A 302 28.77 27.15 3.19
CA TYR A 302 28.84 28.61 3.03
C TYR A 302 29.58 29.04 1.74
N SER A 303 30.57 28.26 1.31
CA SER A 303 31.29 28.47 0.03
C SER A 303 30.50 28.01 -1.20
N ARG A 304 29.21 27.72 -1.06
CA ARG A 304 28.29 27.23 -2.11
C ARG A 304 28.74 25.92 -2.76
N ARG A 305 29.63 25.15 -2.12
CA ARG A 305 30.03 23.82 -2.59
C ARG A 305 28.99 22.80 -2.14
N THR A 306 28.54 21.96 -3.06
CA THR A 306 27.61 20.87 -2.78
C THR A 306 28.29 19.81 -1.93
N VAL A 307 27.78 19.62 -0.72
CA VAL A 307 28.16 18.58 0.24
C VAL A 307 27.52 17.25 -0.14
N GLY A 308 26.30 17.33 -0.66
CA GLY A 308 25.50 16.20 -1.13
C GLY A 308 24.07 16.66 -1.34
N TYR A 309 23.12 15.75 -1.21
CA TYR A 309 21.72 16.03 -1.46
C TYR A 309 20.86 15.51 -0.32
N LEU A 310 19.72 16.14 -0.10
CA LEU A 310 18.71 15.52 0.75
C LEU A 310 18.28 14.19 0.13
N ASP A 311 18.00 13.22 0.99
CA ASP A 311 17.36 11.98 0.56
C ASP A 311 16.09 12.30 -0.27
N PRO A 312 15.89 11.66 -1.44
CA PRO A 312 14.76 11.95 -2.33
C PRO A 312 13.39 11.89 -1.66
N ALA A 313 13.22 11.06 -0.62
CA ALA A 313 11.98 10.97 0.15
C ALA A 313 11.63 12.28 0.89
N TYR A 314 12.64 13.13 1.13
CA TYR A 314 12.50 14.43 1.80
C TYR A 314 12.50 15.63 0.83
N ALA A 315 12.93 15.43 -0.41
CA ALA A 315 13.06 16.50 -1.41
C ALA A 315 11.77 16.82 -2.18
N ARG A 316 10.78 15.90 -2.17
CA ARG A 316 9.60 15.93 -3.06
C ARG A 316 8.28 16.57 -2.58
N PRO A 317 8.11 17.18 -1.39
CA PRO A 317 6.75 17.40 -0.86
C PRO A 317 5.88 18.47 -1.56
N SER A 318 6.30 19.15 -2.63
CA SER A 318 5.42 20.11 -3.31
C SER A 318 5.63 20.24 -4.83
N ARG A 319 4.82 19.48 -5.60
CA ARG A 319 4.40 19.80 -6.98
C ARG A 319 3.03 20.51 -7.00
N ARG A 320 2.68 21.31 -5.98
CA ARG A 320 1.55 22.24 -6.12
C ARG A 320 1.99 23.41 -7.00
N PRO A 321 1.26 23.76 -8.07
CA PRO A 321 1.44 25.06 -8.69
C PRO A 321 1.01 26.11 -7.64
N HIS A 322 1.89 27.07 -7.36
CA HIS A 322 1.66 28.31 -6.60
C HIS A 322 1.87 28.41 -5.09
N THR A 323 2.19 27.36 -4.33
CA THR A 323 2.65 27.57 -2.94
C THR A 323 3.66 26.52 -2.53
N ALA A 324 4.94 26.77 -2.83
CA ALA A 324 6.01 26.14 -2.07
C ALA A 324 5.90 26.64 -0.61
N PRO A 325 6.00 25.79 0.42
CA PRO A 325 6.40 26.29 1.72
C PRO A 325 7.76 26.93 1.51
N ALA A 326 7.80 28.24 1.70
CA ALA A 326 9.00 29.02 1.50
C ALA A 326 10.06 28.53 2.49
N PHE A 327 11.01 27.72 2.00
CA PHE A 327 12.34 27.67 2.59
C PHE A 327 13.03 29.00 2.23
N THR A 328 12.46 30.12 2.67
CA THR A 328 13.07 31.45 2.53
C THR A 328 13.95 31.68 3.74
N THR A 329 15.25 31.73 3.51
CA THR A 329 16.16 32.55 4.31
C THR A 329 15.72 34.01 4.15
N ALA A 330 14.78 34.45 4.97
CA ALA A 330 14.45 35.86 5.10
C ALA A 330 15.59 36.54 5.88
N GLY A 331 16.59 37.00 5.15
CA GLY A 331 17.45 38.08 5.61
C GLY A 331 16.62 39.37 5.64
N ARG A 332 16.30 39.83 6.85
CA ARG A 332 16.15 41.26 7.14
C ARG A 332 16.59 41.50 8.56
N GLU A 333 17.61 42.35 8.67
CA GLU A 333 18.17 42.86 9.91
C GLU A 333 17.06 43.44 10.80
N SER A 334 17.00 42.97 12.04
CA SER A 334 16.49 43.76 13.16
C SER A 334 17.23 43.30 14.41
N SER A 335 18.02 44.22 14.92
CA SER A 335 18.74 44.21 16.19
C SER A 335 17.86 43.76 17.36
N SER A 336 18.17 42.60 17.94
CA SER A 336 18.17 42.41 19.40
C SER A 336 18.74 41.03 19.72
N ALA A 337 19.92 41.01 20.33
CA ALA A 337 20.55 39.79 20.81
C ALA A 337 19.69 39.13 21.90
N ARG A 338 19.22 37.91 21.64
CA ARG A 338 19.01 36.90 22.68
C ARG A 338 19.56 35.56 22.20
N SER A 339 20.72 35.24 22.77
CA SER A 339 21.42 33.95 22.73
C SER A 339 20.45 32.76 22.77
N LEU A 340 20.40 32.00 21.67
CA LEU A 340 19.88 30.64 21.67
C LEU A 340 20.99 29.73 22.21
N ARG A 341 20.83 29.28 23.46
CA ARG A 341 21.65 28.20 24.01
C ARG A 341 21.35 26.92 23.25
N VAL A 342 22.33 26.47 22.46
CA VAL A 342 22.38 25.15 21.84
C VAL A 342 22.67 24.14 22.96
N GLN A 343 21.75 23.21 23.22
CA GLN A 343 22.05 22.03 24.03
C GLN A 343 22.85 21.05 23.16
N PRO A 344 24.01 20.55 23.62
CA PRO A 344 24.74 19.51 22.91
C PRO A 344 23.96 18.19 23.00
N ALA A 345 23.65 17.59 21.85
CA ALA A 345 23.13 16.24 21.80
C ALA A 345 24.20 15.28 22.34
N ARG A 346 23.87 14.55 23.41
CA ARG A 346 24.73 13.51 23.96
C ARG A 346 24.85 12.37 22.95
N TYR A 347 26.08 12.10 22.57
CA TYR A 347 26.51 10.91 21.85
C TYR A 347 26.36 9.69 22.77
N GLY A 348 25.59 8.69 22.34
CA GLY A 348 25.42 7.44 23.07
C GLY A 348 23.98 6.94 23.03
N ASP A 349 23.59 6.34 21.91
CA ASP A 349 22.60 5.24 21.81
C ASP A 349 22.48 4.70 20.37
N ALA A 350 23.59 4.69 19.61
CA ALA A 350 23.68 4.15 18.25
C ALA A 350 24.52 2.87 18.16
N ALA A 351 24.58 2.07 19.25
CA ALA A 351 25.41 0.86 19.31
C ALA A 351 24.63 -0.45 19.59
N ARG A 352 23.30 -0.48 19.46
CA ARG A 352 22.50 -1.72 19.50
C ARG A 352 21.35 -1.71 18.49
N ALA A 353 21.67 -1.74 17.20
CA ALA A 353 20.70 -2.12 16.16
C ALA A 353 21.35 -2.81 14.94
N ILE A 354 22.59 -3.27 15.06
CA ILE A 354 23.29 -4.08 14.04
C ILE A 354 23.75 -5.37 14.74
N ARG A 355 22.79 -6.22 15.09
CA ARG A 355 22.92 -7.66 15.44
C ARG A 355 21.52 -8.22 15.69
N ALA A 356 20.73 -8.32 14.62
CA ALA A 356 19.49 -9.12 14.57
C ALA A 356 19.06 -9.44 13.12
N GLN A 357 20.03 -9.59 12.20
CA GLN A 357 19.80 -10.13 10.85
C GLN A 357 20.89 -11.15 10.46
N ALA A 358 21.29 -11.95 11.44
CA ALA A 358 22.07 -13.17 11.24
C ALA A 358 21.80 -14.11 12.42
N SER A 359 20.57 -14.62 12.48
CA SER A 359 20.15 -15.83 13.20
C SER A 359 18.82 -16.27 12.59
#